data_AF-A0A2V9ZC16-F1
#
_entry.id   AF-A0A2V9ZC16-F1
#
_cell.length_a   1.000
_cell.length_b   1.000
_cell.length_c   1.000
_cell.angle_alpha   90.00
_cell.angle_beta   90.00
_cell.angle_gamma   90.00
#
_symmetry.space_group_name_H-M   'P 1'
#
loop_
_entity.id
_entity.type
_entity.pdbx_description
1 polymer ?
#
loop_
_entity_poly.entity_id
_entity_poly.type
_entity_poly.pdbx_seq_one_letter_code
_entity_poly.pdbx_strand_id
1 'polypeptide(L)'
;MDNKAIAGLLYETADLLEIDGQDPFRIRSYRRAAEAVEAMDQQVTQLIAEPKKLLEVPGIGRGMLANLQRLSLHAELIGKYRPTMLELLKIQGLGPKTIALIWSAYQVADVEGVEKLAREGKIRILPRMGEKHEQKLLKSIEDYRRIAGRYLLDSAEIQADKLVAHLAKFDGIDRVTPAGSLRRGRETVGDLDVLVTGKCCVDDQQREELLEHIIKLPGLMEVIAKGGNKVSFRLRSGMQVDVRTLAPDSFGAAMQYFTGSKSHNVALRQRALKMG
;
A
#
# COMPACT_ATOMS: atom_id res chain seq x y z
N MET A 1 7.85 17.19 -8.10
CA MET A 1 8.31 16.36 -6.97
C MET A 1 8.85 17.32 -5.93
N ASP A 2 8.43 17.18 -4.68
CA ASP A 2 8.94 18.01 -3.58
C ASP A 2 10.24 17.41 -3.02
N ASN A 3 10.90 18.15 -2.12
CA ASN A 3 12.17 17.74 -1.54
C ASN A 3 12.04 16.45 -0.73
N LYS A 4 10.93 16.26 -0.02
CA LYS A 4 10.66 15.04 0.75
C LYS A 4 10.61 13.80 -0.14
N ALA A 5 9.93 13.88 -1.29
CA ALA A 5 9.91 12.77 -2.23
C ALA A 5 11.31 12.48 -2.82
N ILE A 6 12.11 13.50 -3.13
CA ILE A 6 13.48 13.30 -3.63
C ILE A 6 14.38 12.67 -2.55
N ALA A 7 14.31 13.17 -1.31
CA ALA A 7 15.05 12.59 -0.19
C ALA A 7 14.67 11.13 0.04
N GLY A 8 13.36 10.81 -0.03
CA GLY A 8 12.86 9.43 0.04
C GLY A 8 13.52 8.51 -1.00
N LEU A 9 13.59 8.93 -2.27
CA LEU A 9 14.26 8.16 -3.32
C LEU A 9 15.76 7.97 -3.05
N LEU A 10 16.43 8.98 -2.48
CA LEU A 10 17.84 8.88 -2.12
C LEU A 10 18.07 7.92 -0.94
N TYR A 11 17.20 7.92 0.07
CA TYR A 11 17.23 6.95 1.16
C TYR A 11 17.02 5.52 0.64
N GLU A 12 15.99 5.31 -0.20
CA GLU A 12 15.74 4.01 -0.84
C GLU A 12 16.95 3.56 -1.68
N THR A 13 17.57 4.48 -2.43
CA THR A 13 18.79 4.18 -3.20
C THR A 13 19.93 3.75 -2.27
N ALA A 14 20.12 4.42 -1.13
CA ALA A 14 21.14 4.05 -0.16
C ALA A 14 20.91 2.65 0.42
N ASP A 15 19.65 2.31 0.73
CA ASP A 15 19.30 0.99 1.27
C ASP A 15 19.49 -0.11 0.23
N LEU A 16 19.13 0.14 -1.04
CA LEU A 16 19.39 -0.80 -2.14
C LEU A 16 20.88 -0.99 -2.40
N LEU A 17 21.69 0.07 -2.31
CA LEU A 17 23.15 -0.02 -2.41
C LEU A 17 23.74 -0.84 -1.24
N GLU A 18 23.18 -0.71 -0.04
CA GLU A 18 23.59 -1.50 1.12
C GLU A 18 23.21 -2.99 0.94
N ILE A 19 22.04 -3.28 0.37
CA ILE A 19 21.63 -4.63 0.00
C ILE A 19 22.55 -5.23 -1.08
N ASP A 20 22.95 -4.42 -2.06
CA ASP A 20 23.88 -4.80 -3.13
C ASP A 20 25.33 -4.97 -2.63
N GLY A 21 25.62 -4.65 -1.37
CA GLY A 21 26.95 -4.78 -0.80
C GLY A 21 27.95 -3.76 -1.36
N GLN A 22 27.46 -2.60 -1.82
CA GLN A 22 28.28 -1.54 -2.39
C GLN A 22 29.13 -0.83 -1.33
N ASP A 23 30.04 0.02 -1.80
CA ASP A 23 30.98 0.73 -0.95
C ASP A 23 30.30 1.57 0.17
N PRO A 24 30.73 1.44 1.44
CA PRO A 24 30.14 2.17 2.56
C PRO A 24 30.23 3.70 2.45
N PHE A 25 31.25 4.26 1.79
CA PHE A 25 31.32 5.70 1.57
C PHE A 25 30.26 6.15 0.58
N ARG A 26 30.04 5.38 -0.49
CA ARG A 26 28.96 5.63 -1.44
C ARG A 26 27.60 5.61 -0.76
N ILE A 27 27.29 4.57 0.03
CA ILE A 27 26.02 4.48 0.79
C ILE A 27 25.83 5.70 1.70
N ARG A 28 26.86 6.06 2.48
CA ARG A 28 26.81 7.25 3.36
C ARG A 28 26.63 8.55 2.57
N SER A 29 27.21 8.67 1.39
CA SER A 29 27.03 9.84 0.53
C SER A 29 25.57 10.02 0.13
N TYR A 30 24.85 8.95 -0.17
CA TYR A 30 23.42 9.00 -0.50
C TYR A 30 22.57 9.41 0.70
N ARG A 31 22.83 8.83 1.89
CA ARG A 31 22.11 9.22 3.11
C ARG A 31 22.33 10.69 3.47
N ARG A 32 23.58 11.18 3.39
CA ARG A 32 23.89 12.61 3.63
C ARG A 32 23.23 13.53 2.62
N ALA A 33 23.18 13.14 1.35
CA ALA A 33 22.49 13.91 0.33
C ALA A 33 20.97 13.94 0.58
N ALA A 34 20.37 12.83 1.02
CA ALA A 34 18.96 12.77 1.39
C ALA A 34 18.64 13.71 2.55
N GLU A 35 19.44 13.66 3.63
CA GLU A 35 19.31 14.56 4.79
C GLU A 35 19.43 16.03 4.37
N ALA A 36 20.41 16.36 3.53
CA ALA A 36 20.60 17.71 3.04
C ALA A 36 19.43 18.20 2.20
N VAL A 37 18.93 17.37 1.27
CA VAL A 37 17.77 17.70 0.42
C VAL A 37 16.50 17.89 1.23
N GLU A 38 16.26 17.04 2.24
CA GLU A 38 15.09 17.14 3.10
C GLU A 38 15.08 18.44 3.93
N ALA A 39 16.26 18.89 4.36
CA ALA A 39 16.44 20.11 5.15
C ALA A 39 16.42 21.41 4.32
N MET A 40 16.39 21.34 2.99
CA MET A 40 16.38 22.53 2.13
C MET A 40 15.00 23.20 2.09
N ASP A 41 14.97 24.51 2.32
CA ASP A 41 13.77 25.34 2.16
C ASP A 41 13.37 25.52 0.68
N GLN A 42 14.36 25.58 -0.21
CA GLN A 42 14.14 25.74 -1.64
C GLN A 42 13.97 24.38 -2.32
N GLN A 43 13.04 24.30 -3.28
CA GLN A 43 12.82 23.06 -4.02
C GLN A 43 14.04 22.71 -4.89
N VAL A 44 14.59 21.51 -4.70
CA VAL A 44 15.72 20.99 -5.49
C VAL A 44 15.38 20.99 -6.98
N THR A 45 14.14 20.68 -7.35
CA THR A 45 13.67 20.70 -8.73
C THR A 45 13.83 22.07 -9.42
N GLN A 46 13.72 23.17 -8.67
CA GLN A 46 13.93 24.52 -9.19
C GLN A 46 15.43 24.84 -9.32
N LEU A 47 16.24 24.31 -8.40
CA LEU A 47 17.69 24.51 -8.38
C LEU A 47 18.47 23.60 -9.34
N ILE A 48 17.84 22.59 -9.94
CA ILE A 48 18.47 21.72 -10.95
C ILE A 48 19.02 22.52 -12.14
N ALA A 49 18.37 23.63 -12.49
CA ALA A 49 18.81 24.55 -13.54
C ALA A 49 20.04 25.41 -13.14
N GLU A 50 20.40 25.42 -11.86
CA GLU A 50 21.53 26.16 -11.29
C GLU A 50 22.52 25.23 -10.57
N PRO A 51 23.31 24.42 -11.30
CA PRO A 51 24.19 23.39 -10.74
C PRO A 51 25.16 23.87 -9.66
N LYS A 52 25.59 25.14 -9.73
CA LYS A 52 26.51 25.74 -8.75
C LYS A 52 25.90 25.82 -7.36
N LYS A 53 24.63 26.21 -7.24
CA LYS A 53 23.93 26.32 -5.95
C LYS A 53 23.75 24.95 -5.29
N LEU A 54 23.48 23.90 -6.08
CA LEU A 54 23.38 22.55 -5.55
C LEU A 54 24.73 21.97 -5.10
N LEU A 55 25.84 22.36 -5.74
CA LEU A 55 27.19 21.94 -5.33
C LEU A 55 27.67 22.62 -4.04
N GLU A 56 27.09 23.74 -3.65
CA GLU A 56 27.36 24.41 -2.38
C GLU A 56 26.70 23.69 -1.19
N VAL A 57 25.69 22.86 -1.45
CA VAL A 57 24.98 22.11 -0.42
C VAL A 57 25.90 21.00 0.15
N PRO A 58 26.18 21.00 1.46
CA PRO A 58 26.99 19.95 2.08
C PRO A 58 26.40 18.56 1.82
N GLY A 59 27.21 17.65 1.27
CA GLY A 59 26.78 16.30 0.92
C GLY A 59 26.38 16.10 -0.56
N ILE A 60 26.26 17.17 -1.35
CA ILE A 60 25.98 17.09 -2.79
C ILE A 60 27.26 17.37 -3.58
N GLY A 61 27.97 16.31 -3.98
CA GLY A 61 29.08 16.39 -4.93
C GLY A 61 28.63 16.28 -6.38
N ARG A 62 29.58 16.42 -7.34
CA ARG A 62 29.28 16.34 -8.79
C ARG A 62 28.56 15.06 -9.20
N GLY A 63 28.95 13.91 -8.64
CA GLY A 63 28.29 12.62 -8.92
C GLY A 63 26.85 12.56 -8.39
N MET A 64 26.62 13.13 -7.21
CA MET A 64 25.28 13.19 -6.62
C MET A 64 24.37 14.14 -7.40
N LEU A 65 24.90 15.30 -7.81
CA LEU A 65 24.20 16.25 -8.67
C LEU A 65 23.75 15.59 -9.99
N ALA A 66 24.64 14.87 -10.66
CA ALA A 66 24.29 14.16 -11.89
C ALA A 66 23.18 13.12 -11.66
N ASN A 67 23.20 12.43 -10.52
CA ASN A 67 22.15 11.49 -10.16
C ASN A 67 20.84 12.19 -9.77
N LEU A 68 20.86 13.33 -9.09
CA LEU A 68 19.67 14.12 -8.77
C LEU A 68 18.93 14.60 -10.04
N GLN A 69 19.66 14.88 -11.12
CA GLN A 69 19.08 15.31 -12.39
C GLN A 69 18.30 14.22 -13.12
N ARG A 70 18.67 12.94 -12.95
CA ARG A 70 18.14 11.82 -13.75
C ARG A 70 17.49 10.71 -12.93
N LEU A 71 17.77 10.67 -11.63
CA LEU A 71 17.38 9.63 -10.66
C LEU A 71 17.63 8.20 -11.19
N SER A 72 18.61 8.04 -12.07
CA SER A 72 18.78 6.85 -12.90
C SER A 72 19.24 5.64 -12.10
N LEU A 73 20.04 5.86 -11.04
CA LEU A 73 20.53 4.76 -10.22
C LEU A 73 19.41 4.09 -9.41
N HIS A 74 18.43 4.86 -8.94
CA HIS A 74 17.27 4.30 -8.24
C HIS A 74 16.49 3.37 -9.17
N ALA A 75 16.18 3.84 -10.38
CA ALA A 75 15.48 3.06 -11.38
C ALA A 75 16.24 1.77 -11.77
N GLU A 76 17.57 1.86 -11.91
CA GLU A 76 18.44 0.71 -12.18
C GLU A 76 18.38 -0.34 -11.06
N LEU A 77 18.56 0.09 -9.81
CA LEU A 77 18.55 -0.81 -8.64
C LEU A 77 17.17 -1.44 -8.41
N ILE A 78 16.09 -0.69 -8.64
CA ILE A 78 14.73 -1.22 -8.59
C ILE A 78 14.49 -2.26 -9.67
N GLY A 79 15.01 -2.05 -10.88
CA GLY A 79 14.98 -3.06 -11.95
C GLY A 79 15.69 -4.35 -11.55
N LYS A 80 16.80 -4.25 -10.81
CA LYS A 80 17.58 -5.40 -10.32
C LYS A 80 16.91 -6.14 -9.17
N TYR A 81 16.38 -5.43 -8.17
CA TYR A 81 15.93 -6.02 -6.89
C TYR A 81 14.41 -6.08 -6.71
N ARG A 82 13.64 -5.56 -7.67
CA ARG A 82 12.18 -5.39 -7.62
C ARG A 82 11.72 -4.35 -6.58
N PRO A 83 10.61 -3.63 -6.85
CA PRO A 83 10.03 -2.69 -5.90
C PRO A 83 9.63 -3.33 -4.56
N THR A 84 9.21 -4.61 -4.56
CA THR A 84 8.75 -5.34 -3.37
C THR A 84 9.83 -5.46 -2.29
N MET A 85 11.11 -5.39 -2.67
CA MET A 85 12.20 -5.47 -1.71
C MET A 85 12.25 -4.26 -0.77
N LEU A 86 11.83 -3.08 -1.24
CA LEU A 86 11.70 -1.90 -0.40
C LEU A 86 10.59 -2.04 0.65
N GLU A 87 9.59 -2.89 0.41
CA GLU A 87 8.55 -3.15 1.41
C GLU A 87 9.09 -3.92 2.61
N LEU A 88 10.11 -4.77 2.39
CA LEU A 88 10.77 -5.49 3.48
C LEU A 88 11.41 -4.54 4.50
N LEU A 89 11.94 -3.39 4.04
CA LEU A 89 12.55 -2.37 4.92
C LEU A 89 11.54 -1.73 5.88
N LYS A 90 10.24 -1.84 5.60
CA LYS A 90 9.17 -1.34 6.47
C LYS A 90 8.86 -2.30 7.62
N ILE A 91 9.36 -3.54 7.57
CA ILE A 91 9.15 -4.54 8.62
C ILE A 91 10.22 -4.39 9.69
N GLN A 92 9.78 -4.25 10.94
CA GLN A 92 10.71 -4.15 12.07
C GLN A 92 11.63 -5.39 12.13
N GLY A 93 12.94 -5.15 12.14
CA GLY A 93 13.96 -6.20 12.18
C GLY A 93 14.51 -6.61 10.81
N LEU A 94 13.90 -6.17 9.71
CA LEU A 94 14.44 -6.33 8.35
C LEU A 94 15.15 -5.05 7.90
N GLY A 95 16.42 -4.91 8.30
CA GLY A 95 17.29 -3.88 7.72
C GLY A 95 17.99 -4.37 6.45
N PRO A 96 18.68 -3.47 5.71
CA PRO A 96 19.37 -3.81 4.46
C PRO A 96 20.27 -5.04 4.54
N LYS A 97 21.05 -5.19 5.63
CA LYS A 97 21.94 -6.35 5.82
C LYS A 97 21.19 -7.67 6.01
N THR A 98 20.07 -7.64 6.73
CA THR A 98 19.24 -8.84 6.94
C THR A 98 18.58 -9.24 5.62
N ILE A 99 18.07 -8.27 4.87
CA ILE A 99 17.47 -8.49 3.55
C ILE A 99 18.52 -9.05 2.59
N ALA A 100 19.74 -8.51 2.58
CA ALA A 100 20.84 -9.02 1.76
C ALA A 100 21.17 -10.49 2.06
N LEU A 101 21.16 -10.90 3.33
CA LEU A 101 21.38 -12.30 3.74
C LEU A 101 20.26 -13.21 3.21
N ILE A 102 19.00 -12.81 3.36
CA ILE A 102 17.85 -13.58 2.87
C ILE A 102 17.88 -13.68 1.34
N TRP A 103 18.15 -12.56 0.66
CA TRP A 103 18.29 -12.51 -0.79
C TRP A 103 19.42 -13.42 -1.27
N SER A 104 20.61 -13.31 -0.68
CA SER A 104 21.77 -14.13 -1.06
C SER A 104 21.52 -15.63 -0.85
N ALA A 105 20.76 -16.03 0.16
CA ALA A 105 20.51 -17.44 0.47
C ALA A 105 19.33 -18.03 -0.31
N TYR A 106 18.27 -17.25 -0.54
CA TYR A 106 16.99 -17.76 -1.03
C TYR A 106 16.41 -17.03 -2.24
N GLN A 107 17.02 -15.92 -2.67
CA GLN A 107 16.55 -15.09 -3.79
C GLN A 107 15.09 -14.63 -3.63
N VAL A 108 14.69 -14.36 -2.38
CA VAL A 108 13.35 -13.86 -2.02
C VAL A 108 13.40 -12.34 -1.79
N ALA A 109 12.46 -11.63 -2.39
CA ALA A 109 12.41 -10.16 -2.44
C ALA A 109 11.05 -9.56 -2.04
N ASP A 110 10.18 -10.34 -1.37
CA ASP A 110 8.83 -9.93 -1.00
C ASP A 110 8.45 -10.45 0.40
N VAL A 111 7.43 -9.82 1.01
CA VAL A 111 7.00 -10.12 2.39
C VAL A 111 6.49 -11.55 2.50
N GLU A 112 5.72 -12.00 1.51
CA GLU A 112 5.11 -13.33 1.46
C GLU A 112 6.18 -14.44 1.44
N GLY A 113 7.20 -14.30 0.62
CA GLY A 113 8.30 -15.24 0.54
C GLY A 113 9.12 -15.27 1.82
N VAL A 114 9.40 -14.11 2.43
CA VAL A 114 10.13 -14.05 3.70
C VAL A 114 9.34 -14.72 4.82
N GLU A 115 8.03 -14.48 4.87
CA GLU A 115 7.14 -15.14 5.82
C GLU A 115 7.14 -16.66 5.62
N LYS A 116 7.05 -17.13 4.38
CA LYS A 116 7.09 -18.55 4.05
C LYS A 116 8.38 -19.20 4.54
N LEU A 117 9.53 -18.60 4.25
CA LEU A 117 10.83 -19.08 4.73
C LEU A 117 10.88 -19.15 6.26
N ALA A 118 10.33 -18.13 6.94
CA ALA A 118 10.30 -18.09 8.40
C ALA A 118 9.40 -19.20 8.97
N ARG A 119 8.22 -19.45 8.37
CA ARG A 119 7.32 -20.54 8.80
C ARG A 119 7.90 -21.93 8.56
N GLU A 120 8.70 -22.08 7.50
CA GLU A 120 9.40 -23.33 7.17
C GLU A 120 10.67 -23.56 8.02
N GLY A 121 11.02 -22.65 8.94
CA GLY A 121 12.24 -22.77 9.74
C GLY A 121 13.52 -22.58 8.93
N LYS A 122 13.47 -21.91 7.78
CA LYS A 122 14.64 -21.62 6.93
C LYS A 122 15.33 -20.32 7.33
N ILE A 123 14.66 -19.43 8.04
CA ILE A 123 15.29 -18.19 8.50
C ILE A 123 16.24 -18.48 9.67
N ARG A 124 15.87 -19.37 10.58
CA ARG A 124 16.69 -19.74 11.76
C ARG A 124 18.08 -20.29 11.47
N ILE A 125 18.34 -20.79 10.26
CA ILE A 125 19.66 -21.32 9.88
C ILE A 125 20.61 -20.22 9.36
N LEU A 126 20.11 -19.02 9.09
CA LEU A 126 20.95 -17.92 8.61
C LEU A 126 21.78 -17.30 9.76
N PRO A 127 22.98 -16.76 9.47
CA PRO A 127 23.83 -16.16 10.47
C PRO A 127 23.10 -15.09 11.28
N ARG A 128 23.15 -15.21 12.61
CA ARG A 128 22.53 -14.27 13.57
C ARG A 128 20.99 -14.20 13.53
N MET A 129 20.33 -15.13 12.82
CA MET A 129 18.87 -15.15 12.65
C MET A 129 18.18 -16.33 13.32
N GLY A 130 18.71 -16.87 14.43
CA GLY A 130 18.16 -18.06 15.11
C GLY A 130 16.68 -17.95 15.52
N GLU A 131 16.12 -19.02 16.08
CA GLU A 131 14.67 -19.19 16.32
C GLU A 131 13.95 -17.99 16.97
N LYS A 132 14.57 -17.33 17.96
CA LYS A 132 13.99 -16.11 18.57
C LYS A 132 13.81 -14.97 17.57
N HIS A 133 14.77 -14.79 16.65
CA HIS A 133 14.70 -13.78 15.61
C HIS A 133 13.63 -14.12 14.59
N GLU A 134 13.52 -15.39 14.18
CA GLU A 134 12.47 -15.88 13.29
C GLU A 134 11.06 -15.64 13.86
N GLN A 135 10.84 -15.96 15.13
CA GLN A 135 9.55 -15.70 15.80
C GLN A 135 9.25 -14.20 15.85
N LYS A 136 10.25 -13.37 16.15
CA LYS A 136 10.09 -11.90 16.15
C LYS A 136 9.78 -11.37 14.75
N LEU A 137 10.41 -11.94 13.72
CA LEU A 137 10.18 -11.58 12.33
C LEU A 137 8.73 -11.90 11.91
N LEU A 138 8.24 -13.11 12.21
CA LEU A 138 6.85 -13.50 11.93
C LEU A 138 5.86 -12.54 12.60
N LYS A 139 6.08 -12.21 13.88
CA LYS A 139 5.26 -11.22 14.59
C LYS A 139 5.34 -9.83 13.94
N SER A 140 6.52 -9.41 13.51
CA SER A 140 6.71 -8.10 12.88
C SER A 140 6.04 -8.02 11.50
N ILE A 141 6.01 -9.12 10.75
CA ILE A 141 5.25 -9.23 9.49
C ILE A 141 3.75 -9.16 9.76
N GLU A 142 3.26 -9.85 10.80
CA GLU A 142 1.85 -9.79 11.21
C GLU A 142 1.46 -8.36 11.64
N ASP A 143 2.27 -7.73 12.49
CA ASP A 143 2.07 -6.35 12.93
C ASP A 143 2.13 -5.37 11.75
N TYR A 144 3.10 -5.54 10.85
CA TYR A 144 3.20 -4.76 9.61
C TYR A 144 1.92 -4.89 8.79
N ARG A 145 1.40 -6.10 8.55
CA ARG A 145 0.14 -6.27 7.81
C ARG A 145 -1.08 -5.73 8.54
N ARG A 146 -1.07 -5.71 9.88
CA ARG A 146 -2.15 -5.12 10.67
C ARG A 146 -2.16 -3.60 10.54
N ILE A 147 -1.00 -2.96 10.38
CA ILE A 147 -0.84 -1.51 10.30
C ILE A 147 -0.87 -1.03 8.84
N ALA A 148 -0.14 -1.70 7.96
CA ALA A 148 -0.14 -1.49 6.52
C ALA A 148 -1.52 -1.83 5.98
N GLY A 149 -2.20 -0.81 5.42
CA GLY A 149 -3.59 -0.93 5.01
C GLY A 149 -4.60 -0.44 6.06
N ARG A 150 -4.15 0.25 7.12
CA ARG A 150 -5.01 1.08 7.96
C ARG A 150 -4.89 2.53 7.57
N TYR A 151 -6.02 3.19 7.39
CA TYR A 151 -6.14 4.59 7.02
C TYR A 151 -6.89 5.32 8.11
N LEU A 152 -6.57 6.59 8.33
CA LEU A 152 -7.36 7.44 9.22
C LEU A 152 -8.78 7.59 8.67
N LEU A 153 -9.73 7.77 9.58
CA LEU A 153 -11.15 7.90 9.24
C LEU A 153 -11.39 8.98 8.17
N ASP A 154 -10.81 10.17 8.36
CA ASP A 154 -10.91 11.32 7.44
C ASP A 154 -10.41 10.98 6.02
N SER A 155 -9.30 10.27 5.93
CA SER A 155 -8.69 9.85 4.69
C SER A 155 -9.57 8.84 3.95
N ALA A 156 -10.23 7.94 4.69
CA ALA A 156 -11.20 7.00 4.14
C ALA A 156 -12.50 7.68 3.70
N GLU A 157 -13.01 8.66 4.45
CA GLU A 157 -14.17 9.47 4.08
C GLU A 157 -13.94 10.19 2.75
N ILE A 158 -12.78 10.84 2.59
CA ILE A 158 -12.43 11.54 1.33
C ILE A 158 -12.44 10.58 0.12
N GLN A 159 -11.97 9.34 0.28
CA GLN A 159 -12.01 8.36 -0.82
C GLN A 159 -13.43 7.84 -1.06
N ALA A 160 -14.21 7.63 -0.01
CA ALA A 160 -15.60 7.21 -0.10
C ALA A 160 -16.44 8.25 -0.85
N ASP A 161 -16.30 9.52 -0.52
CA ASP A 161 -17.02 10.63 -1.16
C ASP A 161 -16.69 10.74 -2.65
N LYS A 162 -15.42 10.55 -3.02
CA LYS A 162 -15.00 10.52 -4.44
C LYS A 162 -15.65 9.37 -5.20
N LEU A 163 -15.68 8.17 -4.60
CA LEU A 163 -16.32 7.01 -5.21
C LEU A 163 -17.84 7.22 -5.33
N VAL A 164 -18.50 7.71 -4.28
CA VAL A 164 -19.94 8.03 -4.30
C VAL A 164 -20.24 9.04 -5.40
N ALA A 165 -19.47 10.12 -5.51
CA ALA A 165 -19.64 11.13 -6.55
C ALA A 165 -19.39 10.60 -7.98
N HIS A 166 -18.47 9.64 -8.13
CA HIS A 166 -18.24 8.97 -9.42
C HIS A 166 -19.40 8.06 -9.81
N LEU A 167 -19.93 7.29 -8.86
CA LEU A 167 -21.04 6.37 -9.09
C LEU A 167 -22.38 7.08 -9.28
N ALA A 168 -22.58 8.24 -8.63
CA ALA A 168 -23.78 9.05 -8.82
C ALA A 168 -24.03 9.51 -10.28
N LYS A 169 -23.03 9.36 -11.16
CA LYS A 169 -23.13 9.66 -12.60
C LYS A 169 -23.65 8.51 -13.45
N PHE A 170 -23.87 7.33 -12.87
CA PHE A 170 -24.36 6.16 -13.57
C PHE A 170 -25.87 6.01 -13.36
N ASP A 171 -26.62 5.91 -14.46
CA ASP A 171 -28.08 5.81 -14.41
C ASP A 171 -28.56 4.48 -13.84
N GLY A 172 -29.66 4.52 -13.09
CA GLY A 172 -30.28 3.32 -12.52
C GLY A 172 -29.74 2.90 -11.15
N ILE A 173 -28.82 3.65 -10.55
CA ILE A 173 -28.44 3.52 -9.14
C ILE A 173 -29.47 4.26 -8.25
N ASP A 174 -29.98 3.57 -7.24
CA ASP A 174 -30.86 4.17 -6.24
C ASP A 174 -30.06 4.66 -5.02
N ARG A 175 -29.07 3.87 -4.56
CA ARG A 175 -28.22 4.22 -3.41
C ARG A 175 -26.80 3.69 -3.56
N VAL A 176 -25.85 4.52 -3.13
CA VAL A 176 -24.46 4.15 -2.85
C VAL A 176 -24.22 4.40 -1.37
N THR A 177 -23.79 3.39 -0.62
CA THR A 177 -23.66 3.50 0.84
C THR A 177 -22.35 2.87 1.30
N PRO A 178 -21.42 3.68 1.85
CA PRO A 178 -20.25 3.15 2.53
C PRO A 178 -20.65 2.31 3.75
N ALA A 179 -19.98 1.18 3.93
CA ALA A 179 -20.25 0.19 4.97
C ALA A 179 -19.00 -0.05 5.81
N GLY A 180 -18.85 -1.27 6.34
CA GLY A 180 -17.61 -1.71 6.97
C GLY A 180 -17.23 -0.90 8.20
N SER A 181 -15.92 -0.77 8.40
CA SER A 181 -15.35 -0.03 9.53
C SER A 181 -15.54 1.48 9.44
N LEU A 182 -15.65 2.03 8.22
CA LEU A 182 -15.98 3.43 7.96
C LEU A 182 -17.36 3.77 8.54
N ARG A 183 -18.41 3.01 8.20
CA ARG A 183 -19.77 3.26 8.72
C ARG A 183 -19.89 3.14 10.24
N ARG A 184 -19.02 2.36 10.88
CA ARG A 184 -18.99 2.22 12.35
C ARG A 184 -18.20 3.34 13.04
N GLY A 185 -17.66 4.32 12.31
CA GLY A 185 -16.88 5.43 12.86
C GLY A 185 -15.60 4.98 13.56
N ARG A 186 -14.93 3.94 13.04
CA ARG A 186 -13.65 3.51 13.60
C ARG A 186 -12.58 4.55 13.27
N GLU A 187 -11.78 4.94 14.27
CA GLU A 187 -10.68 5.92 14.13
C GLU A 187 -9.73 5.58 12.98
N THR A 188 -9.54 4.28 12.73
CA THR A 188 -8.88 3.77 11.54
C THR A 188 -9.79 2.81 10.76
N VAL A 189 -9.64 2.82 9.44
CA VAL A 189 -10.37 2.02 8.46
C VAL A 189 -9.39 1.12 7.72
N GLY A 190 -9.79 -0.10 7.37
CA GLY A 190 -8.92 -1.05 6.66
C GLY A 190 -9.04 -0.85 5.16
N ASP A 191 -9.85 -1.69 4.54
CA ASP A 191 -10.46 -1.47 3.26
C ASP A 191 -11.71 -0.60 3.36
N LEU A 192 -12.10 -0.04 2.21
CA LEU A 192 -13.35 0.69 2.03
C LEU A 192 -14.40 -0.25 1.43
N ASP A 193 -15.39 -0.64 2.22
CA ASP A 193 -16.57 -1.37 1.75
C ASP A 193 -17.65 -0.40 1.26
N VAL A 194 -18.12 -0.57 0.03
CA VAL A 194 -19.24 0.22 -0.53
C VAL A 194 -20.30 -0.68 -1.13
N LEU A 195 -21.55 -0.44 -0.73
CA LEU A 195 -22.71 -1.12 -1.28
C LEU A 195 -23.42 -0.23 -2.29
N VAL A 196 -23.73 -0.78 -3.45
CA VAL A 196 -24.48 -0.13 -4.52
C VAL A 196 -25.75 -0.92 -4.77
N THR A 197 -26.89 -0.23 -4.76
CA THR A 197 -28.17 -0.83 -5.10
C THR A 197 -28.95 0.06 -6.05
N GLY A 198 -29.74 -0.56 -6.90
CA GLY A 198 -30.54 0.11 -7.90
C GLY A 198 -31.10 -0.87 -8.92
N LYS A 199 -31.91 -0.35 -9.83
CA LYS A 199 -32.46 -1.12 -10.96
C LYS A 199 -31.34 -1.68 -11.85
N CYS A 200 -30.23 -0.97 -11.99
CA CYS A 200 -29.07 -1.44 -12.72
C CYS A 200 -28.36 -2.63 -12.06
N CYS A 201 -28.67 -2.95 -10.79
CA CYS A 201 -28.05 -4.09 -10.10
C CYS A 201 -28.81 -5.41 -10.29
N VAL A 202 -30.06 -5.37 -10.78
CA VAL A 202 -30.87 -6.58 -10.99
C VAL A 202 -30.77 -7.13 -12.41
N ASP A 203 -30.53 -6.25 -13.38
CA ASP A 203 -30.29 -6.63 -14.77
C ASP A 203 -28.79 -6.95 -14.99
N ASP A 204 -28.49 -8.09 -15.62
CA ASP A 204 -27.12 -8.57 -15.77
C ASP A 204 -26.29 -7.67 -16.69
N GLN A 205 -26.89 -7.12 -17.74
CA GLN A 205 -26.21 -6.25 -18.69
C GLN A 205 -25.89 -4.90 -18.04
N GLN A 206 -26.88 -4.24 -17.44
CA GLN A 206 -26.67 -2.97 -16.75
C GLN A 206 -25.72 -3.11 -15.56
N ARG A 207 -25.74 -4.27 -14.89
CA ARG A 207 -24.81 -4.55 -13.80
C ARG A 207 -23.39 -4.62 -14.32
N GLU A 208 -23.15 -5.30 -15.43
CA GLU A 208 -21.83 -5.36 -16.06
C GLU A 208 -21.34 -3.97 -16.50
N GLU A 209 -22.21 -3.16 -17.10
CA GLU A 209 -21.92 -1.76 -17.46
C GLU A 209 -21.56 -0.91 -16.23
N LEU A 210 -22.25 -1.12 -15.10
CA LEU A 210 -21.91 -0.48 -13.82
C LEU A 210 -20.54 -0.93 -13.31
N LEU A 211 -20.20 -2.22 -13.42
CA LEU A 211 -18.87 -2.72 -13.01
C LEU A 211 -17.75 -2.10 -13.87
N GLU A 212 -17.98 -1.94 -15.16
CA GLU A 212 -17.09 -1.22 -16.08
C GLU A 212 -16.97 0.27 -15.74
N HIS A 213 -18.05 0.91 -15.29
CA HIS A 213 -18.01 2.29 -14.83
C HIS A 213 -17.20 2.44 -13.53
N ILE A 214 -17.33 1.49 -12.59
CA ILE A 214 -16.57 1.48 -11.32
C ILE A 214 -15.06 1.50 -11.60
N ILE A 215 -14.56 0.66 -12.52
CA ILE A 215 -13.13 0.54 -12.78
C ILE A 215 -12.53 1.75 -13.52
N LYS A 216 -13.37 2.66 -14.03
CA LYS A 216 -12.95 3.94 -14.64
C LYS A 216 -12.77 5.06 -13.60
N LEU A 217 -12.86 4.76 -12.31
CA LEU A 217 -12.65 5.72 -11.24
C LEU A 217 -11.24 6.37 -11.33
N PRO A 218 -11.14 7.71 -11.39
CA PRO A 218 -9.85 8.38 -11.36
C PRO A 218 -9.05 8.06 -10.09
N GLY A 219 -7.80 7.62 -10.27
CA GLY A 219 -6.91 7.25 -9.15
C GLY A 219 -6.95 5.77 -8.76
N LEU A 220 -7.76 4.95 -9.44
CA LEU A 220 -7.60 3.50 -9.43
C LEU A 220 -6.24 3.12 -10.04
N MET A 221 -5.48 2.27 -9.35
CA MET A 221 -4.17 1.77 -9.78
C MET A 221 -4.25 0.36 -10.37
N GLU A 222 -4.99 -0.52 -9.69
CA GLU A 222 -5.01 -1.95 -10.01
C GLU A 222 -6.38 -2.52 -9.67
N VAL A 223 -6.93 -3.33 -10.58
CA VAL A 223 -8.10 -4.17 -10.29
C VAL A 223 -7.62 -5.49 -9.71
N ILE A 224 -8.00 -5.78 -8.47
CA ILE A 224 -7.61 -6.99 -7.73
C ILE A 224 -8.52 -8.16 -8.14
N ALA A 225 -9.83 -7.91 -8.22
CA ALA A 225 -10.81 -8.90 -8.61
C ALA A 225 -12.05 -8.23 -9.22
N LYS A 226 -12.63 -8.86 -10.24
CA LYS A 226 -13.92 -8.49 -10.82
C LYS A 226 -14.74 -9.76 -10.99
N GLY A 227 -15.92 -9.79 -10.37
CA GLY A 227 -16.90 -10.86 -10.49
C GLY A 227 -18.30 -10.28 -10.74
N GLY A 228 -19.31 -11.14 -10.94
CA GLY A 228 -20.62 -10.70 -11.44
C GLY A 228 -21.39 -9.69 -10.57
N ASN A 229 -21.06 -9.56 -9.28
CA ASN A 229 -21.67 -8.57 -8.38
C ASN A 229 -20.67 -7.88 -7.45
N LYS A 230 -19.36 -7.99 -7.74
CA LYS A 230 -18.30 -7.45 -6.89
C LYS A 230 -17.12 -6.98 -7.74
N VAL A 231 -16.58 -5.81 -7.38
CA VAL A 231 -15.27 -5.36 -7.84
C VAL A 231 -14.41 -5.00 -6.62
N SER A 232 -13.18 -5.50 -6.60
CA SER A 232 -12.14 -5.14 -5.64
C SER A 232 -11.00 -4.47 -6.40
N PHE A 233 -10.56 -3.31 -5.95
CA PHE A 233 -9.46 -2.57 -6.59
C PHE A 233 -8.62 -1.82 -5.56
N ARG A 234 -7.43 -1.41 -5.99
CA ARG A 234 -6.49 -0.63 -5.18
C ARG A 234 -6.37 0.79 -5.73
N LEU A 235 -6.48 1.77 -4.85
CA LEU A 235 -6.24 3.18 -5.16
C LEU A 235 -4.75 3.52 -5.13
N ARG A 236 -4.38 4.69 -5.68
CA ARG A 236 -3.01 5.24 -5.60
C ARG A 236 -2.51 5.43 -4.17
N SER A 237 -3.41 5.66 -3.22
CA SER A 237 -3.09 5.71 -1.79
C SER A 237 -2.68 4.36 -1.20
N GLY A 238 -2.84 3.26 -1.94
CA GLY A 238 -2.70 1.89 -1.45
C GLY A 238 -4.00 1.31 -0.86
N MET A 239 -5.03 2.14 -0.67
CA MET A 239 -6.30 1.71 -0.06
C MET A 239 -7.02 0.74 -0.99
N GLN A 240 -7.38 -0.41 -0.44
CA GLN A 240 -8.26 -1.35 -1.13
C GLN A 240 -9.71 -0.89 -0.98
N VAL A 241 -10.46 -0.97 -2.06
CA VAL A 241 -11.88 -0.65 -2.12
C VAL A 241 -12.63 -1.85 -2.66
N ASP A 242 -13.66 -2.25 -1.94
CA ASP A 242 -14.54 -3.36 -2.26
C ASP A 242 -15.95 -2.81 -2.54
N VAL A 243 -16.36 -2.83 -3.81
CA VAL A 243 -17.69 -2.41 -4.23
C VAL A 243 -18.55 -3.64 -4.51
N ARG A 244 -19.76 -3.67 -3.94
CA ARG A 244 -20.72 -4.75 -4.16
C ARG A 244 -22.03 -4.20 -4.68
N THR A 245 -22.53 -4.82 -5.74
CA THR A 245 -23.84 -4.54 -6.31
C THR A 245 -24.86 -5.54 -5.78
N LEU A 246 -26.07 -5.06 -5.47
CA LEU A 246 -27.11 -5.88 -4.87
C LEU A 246 -28.50 -5.43 -5.28
N ALA A 247 -29.43 -6.39 -5.33
CA ALA A 247 -30.84 -6.12 -5.54
C ALA A 247 -31.42 -5.26 -4.41
N PRO A 248 -32.35 -4.32 -4.70
CA PRO A 248 -32.97 -3.45 -3.70
C PRO A 248 -33.54 -4.19 -2.49
N ASP A 249 -34.19 -5.34 -2.71
CA ASP A 249 -34.82 -6.13 -1.64
C ASP A 249 -33.81 -6.72 -0.65
N SER A 250 -32.56 -6.90 -1.06
CA SER A 250 -31.48 -7.41 -0.20
C SER A 250 -30.74 -6.32 0.56
N PHE A 251 -31.07 -5.03 0.34
CA PHE A 251 -30.31 -3.90 0.88
C PHE A 251 -30.22 -3.90 2.40
N GLY A 252 -31.32 -4.14 3.10
CA GLY A 252 -31.32 -4.15 4.57
C GLY A 252 -30.41 -5.22 5.17
N ALA A 253 -30.51 -6.45 4.65
CA ALA A 253 -29.69 -7.58 5.09
C ALA A 253 -28.20 -7.37 4.76
N ALA A 254 -27.91 -6.87 3.55
CA ALA A 254 -26.55 -6.56 3.14
C ALA A 254 -25.94 -5.43 3.97
N MET A 255 -26.69 -4.35 4.24
CA MET A 255 -26.23 -3.26 5.11
C MET A 255 -25.86 -3.76 6.50
N GLN A 256 -26.68 -4.62 7.11
CA GLN A 256 -26.35 -5.25 8.40
C GLN A 256 -25.05 -6.06 8.28
N TYR A 257 -24.97 -6.97 7.29
CA TYR A 257 -23.84 -7.87 7.11
C TYR A 257 -22.53 -7.14 6.83
N PHE A 258 -22.51 -6.21 5.87
CA PHE A 258 -21.29 -5.49 5.48
C PHE A 258 -20.94 -4.36 6.45
N THR A 259 -21.88 -3.84 7.24
CA THR A 259 -21.51 -2.98 8.37
C THR A 259 -20.78 -3.79 9.44
N GLY A 260 -21.21 -5.01 9.74
CA GLY A 260 -20.61 -5.81 10.79
C GLY A 260 -20.71 -5.15 12.19
N SER A 261 -19.74 -5.31 13.08
CA SER A 261 -18.49 -6.07 12.93
C SER A 261 -18.73 -7.58 12.80
N LYS A 262 -17.67 -8.35 12.51
CA LYS A 262 -17.74 -9.82 12.43
C LYS A 262 -18.41 -10.44 13.67
N SER A 263 -18.06 -9.98 14.87
CA SER A 263 -18.64 -10.50 16.12
C SER A 263 -20.14 -10.18 16.21
N HIS A 264 -20.56 -8.98 15.81
CA HIS A 264 -21.97 -8.60 15.74
C HIS A 264 -22.76 -9.50 14.77
N ASN A 265 -22.21 -9.76 13.58
CA ASN A 265 -22.83 -10.65 12.60
C ASN A 265 -22.95 -12.09 13.11
N VAL A 266 -21.91 -12.61 13.77
CA VAL A 266 -21.93 -13.97 14.35
C VAL A 266 -23.04 -14.07 15.40
N ALA A 267 -23.14 -13.09 16.31
CA ALA A 267 -24.19 -13.08 17.34
C ALA A 267 -25.60 -13.00 16.73
N LEU A 268 -25.79 -12.15 15.73
CA LEU A 268 -27.09 -11.98 15.07
C LEU A 268 -27.51 -13.24 14.29
N ARG A 269 -26.56 -13.87 13.59
CA ARG A 269 -26.79 -15.14 12.89
C ARG A 269 -27.13 -16.28 13.86
N GLN A 270 -26.41 -16.37 14.98
CA GLN A 270 -26.72 -17.36 16.02
C GLN A 270 -28.12 -17.16 16.61
N ARG A 271 -28.55 -15.90 16.78
CA ARG A 271 -29.90 -15.60 17.23
C ARG A 271 -30.96 -16.00 16.19
N ALA A 272 -30.74 -15.68 14.92
CA ALA A 272 -31.63 -16.08 13.84
C ALA A 272 -31.80 -17.60 13.80
N LEU A 273 -30.70 -18.36 13.80
CA LEU A 273 -30.73 -19.84 13.80
C LEU A 273 -31.50 -20.45 14.98
N LYS A 274 -31.53 -19.78 16.14
CA LYS A 274 -32.31 -20.24 17.31
C LYS A 274 -33.82 -20.02 17.15
N MET A 275 -34.22 -19.16 16.22
CA MET A 275 -35.62 -18.80 16.00
C MET A 275 -36.27 -19.55 14.82
N GLY A 276 -35.50 -20.39 14.11
CA GLY A 276 -35.93 -21.09 12.89
C GLY A 276 -35.62 -20.29 11.63
#